data_AF-A0A3M1H873-F1
#
_entry.id   AF-A0A3M1H873-F1
#
_cell.length_a   1.000
_cell.length_b   1.000
_cell.length_c   1.000
_cell.angle_alpha   90.00
_cell.angle_beta   90.00
_cell.angle_gamma   90.00
#
_symmetry.space_group_name_H-M   'P 1'
#
loop_
_entity.id
_entity.type
_entity.pdbx_description
1 polymer ?
#
loop_
_entity_poly.entity_id
_entity_poly.type
_entity_poly.pdbx_seq_one_letter_code
_entity_poly.pdbx_strand_id
1 'polypeptide(L)'
;MPLPLDQRLRARGWDEKEIEQVLDTLYSEEKQKKHELYKQNAAPLLYWTGLLILIIGNLFFAVVLVPVLIFLTSFQLYAVIAIMGVTFGIMYDFLIRDIEHVDEKHHIIAGIFIPTIALITIAVMVQLANDFAARLGMPVHQSTILVTLIYVTCFTLPYASMKLYERMASKKYSQTQS
;
A
#
# COMPACT_ATOMS: atom_id res chain seq x y z
N MET A 1 -1.09 -25.51 -32.83
CA MET A 1 -1.62 -25.43 -31.46
C MET A 1 -0.75 -26.31 -30.57
N PRO A 2 -0.41 -25.89 -29.33
CA PRO A 2 0.25 -26.80 -28.40
C PRO A 2 -0.65 -28.02 -28.15
N LEU A 3 -0.05 -29.21 -28.07
CA LEU A 3 -0.76 -30.45 -27.74
C LEU A 3 -1.40 -30.31 -26.34
N PRO A 4 -2.60 -30.88 -26.13
CA PRO A 4 -3.24 -30.92 -24.82
C PRO A 4 -2.35 -31.67 -23.80
N LEU A 5 -2.52 -31.33 -22.51
CA LEU A 5 -1.58 -31.68 -21.44
C LEU A 5 -1.40 -33.20 -21.29
N ASP A 6 -2.49 -33.96 -21.47
CA ASP A 6 -2.53 -35.42 -21.48
C ASP A 6 -1.59 -36.02 -22.53
N GLN A 7 -1.63 -35.51 -23.77
CA GLN A 7 -0.80 -36.00 -24.87
C GLN A 7 0.69 -35.68 -24.66
N ARG A 8 0.99 -34.56 -24.01
CA ARG A 8 2.37 -34.18 -23.66
C ARG A 8 2.95 -35.07 -22.56
N LEU A 9 2.13 -35.49 -21.61
CA LEU A 9 2.55 -36.40 -20.54
C LEU A 9 2.73 -37.82 -21.09
N ARG A 10 1.83 -38.30 -21.95
CA ARG A 10 1.99 -39.58 -22.67
C ARG A 10 3.26 -39.60 -23.53
N ALA A 11 3.53 -38.52 -24.28
CA ALA A 11 4.74 -38.40 -25.10
C ALA A 11 6.04 -38.41 -24.27
N ARG A 12 5.97 -38.14 -22.96
CA ARG A 12 7.10 -38.22 -22.02
C ARG A 12 7.21 -39.58 -21.33
N GLY A 13 6.35 -40.55 -21.65
CA GLY A 13 6.38 -41.90 -21.10
C GLY A 13 5.82 -42.01 -19.67
N TRP A 14 4.94 -41.09 -19.27
CA TRP A 14 4.24 -41.18 -17.99
C TRP A 14 3.21 -42.31 -18.03
N ASP A 15 3.01 -42.97 -16.89
CA ASP A 15 2.00 -44.04 -16.78
C ASP A 15 0.59 -43.45 -16.80
N GLU A 16 -0.35 -44.17 -17.39
CA GLU A 16 -1.71 -43.68 -17.61
C GLU A 16 -2.44 -43.34 -16.30
N LYS A 17 -2.10 -44.06 -15.22
CA LYS A 17 -2.65 -43.78 -13.88
C LYS A 17 -2.07 -42.49 -13.29
N GLU A 18 -0.79 -42.20 -13.54
CA GLU A 18 -0.15 -40.95 -13.10
C GLU A 18 -0.73 -39.76 -13.84
N ILE A 19 -1.00 -39.91 -15.14
CA ILE A 19 -1.63 -38.87 -15.97
C ILE A 19 -3.04 -38.57 -15.46
N GLU A 20 -3.83 -39.60 -15.17
CA GLU A 20 -5.18 -39.44 -14.62
C GLU A 20 -5.14 -38.76 -13.24
N GLN A 21 -4.20 -39.13 -12.37
CA GLN A 21 -4.05 -38.53 -11.04
C GLN A 21 -3.60 -37.07 -11.08
N VAL A 22 -2.74 -36.70 -12.04
CA VAL A 22 -2.30 -35.32 -12.27
C VAL A 22 -3.42 -34.49 -12.87
N LEU A 23 -4.15 -35.02 -13.83
CA LEU A 23 -5.32 -34.35 -14.42
C LEU A 23 -6.40 -34.16 -13.36
N ASP A 24 -6.70 -35.16 -12.54
CA ASP A 24 -7.64 -35.03 -11.43
C ASP A 24 -7.14 -34.02 -10.39
N THR A 25 -5.85 -34.00 -10.07
CA THR A 25 -5.30 -33.02 -9.11
C THR A 25 -5.35 -31.58 -9.64
N LEU A 26 -5.14 -31.37 -10.94
CA LEU A 26 -5.14 -30.05 -11.57
C LEU A 26 -6.54 -29.56 -11.94
N TYR A 27 -7.43 -30.46 -12.36
CA TYR A 27 -8.76 -30.16 -12.90
C TYR A 27 -9.92 -30.61 -12.01
N SER A 28 -9.67 -31.20 -10.83
CA SER A 28 -10.76 -31.48 -9.88
C SER A 28 -11.45 -30.18 -9.49
N GLU A 29 -12.71 -30.05 -9.92
CA GLU A 29 -13.54 -28.89 -9.64
C GLU A 29 -13.66 -28.61 -8.14
N GLU A 30 -13.60 -29.64 -7.28
CA GLU A 30 -13.58 -29.49 -5.83
C GLU A 30 -12.32 -28.77 -5.32
N LYS A 31 -11.13 -29.13 -5.81
CA LYS A 31 -9.89 -28.46 -5.38
C LYS A 31 -9.81 -27.05 -5.93
N GLN A 32 -10.24 -26.83 -7.17
CA GLN A 32 -10.29 -25.49 -7.76
C GLN A 32 -11.27 -24.58 -7.00
N LYS A 33 -12.50 -25.03 -6.73
CA LYS A 33 -13.48 -24.27 -5.92
C LYS A 33 -12.97 -24.00 -4.51
N LYS A 34 -12.31 -24.97 -3.87
CA LYS A 34 -11.75 -24.79 -2.53
C LYS A 34 -10.59 -23.79 -2.53
N HIS A 35 -9.77 -23.78 -3.59
CA HIS A 35 -8.68 -22.81 -3.76
C HIS A 35 -9.20 -21.40 -4.07
N GLU A 36 -10.26 -21.29 -4.88
CA GLU A 36 -10.96 -20.02 -5.15
C GLU A 36 -11.64 -19.44 -3.90
N LEU A 37 -12.31 -20.29 -3.12
CA LEU A 37 -12.92 -19.89 -1.83
C LEU A 37 -11.85 -19.45 -0.81
N TYR A 38 -10.70 -20.13 -0.79
CA TYR A 38 -9.59 -19.73 0.09
C TYR A 38 -9.00 -18.38 -0.33
N LYS A 39 -8.83 -18.13 -1.63
CA LYS A 39 -8.43 -16.82 -2.15
C LYS A 39 -9.43 -15.72 -1.79
N GLN A 40 -10.73 -15.97 -1.95
CA GLN A 40 -11.78 -14.99 -1.62
C GLN A 40 -11.83 -14.63 -0.14
N ASN A 41 -11.62 -15.59 0.77
CA ASN A 41 -11.68 -15.32 2.20
C ASN A 41 -10.35 -14.84 2.80
N ALA A 42 -9.21 -15.21 2.20
CA ALA A 42 -7.89 -14.77 2.65
C ALA A 42 -7.56 -13.34 2.19
N ALA A 43 -8.08 -12.91 1.03
CA ALA A 43 -7.81 -11.58 0.49
C ALA A 43 -8.23 -10.43 1.42
N PRO A 44 -9.43 -10.42 2.04
CA PRO A 44 -9.82 -9.38 2.99
C PRO A 44 -8.97 -9.38 4.27
N LEU A 45 -8.60 -10.56 4.78
CA LEU A 45 -7.79 -10.65 6.00
C LEU A 45 -6.37 -10.12 5.77
N LEU A 46 -5.75 -10.51 4.66
CA LEU A 46 -4.43 -10.00 4.25
C LEU A 46 -4.47 -8.48 4.03
N TYR A 47 -5.55 -7.98 3.43
CA TYR A 47 -5.78 -6.54 3.29
C TYR A 47 -5.74 -5.82 4.64
N TRP A 48 -6.63 -6.18 5.56
CA TRP A 48 -6.75 -5.48 6.85
C TRP A 48 -5.50 -5.64 7.72
N THR A 49 -4.84 -6.80 7.67
CA THR A 49 -3.60 -7.03 8.44
C THR A 49 -2.42 -6.26 7.87
N GLY A 50 -2.22 -6.25 6.55
CA GLY A 50 -1.18 -5.43 5.92
C GLY A 50 -1.39 -3.94 6.20
N LEU A 51 -2.63 -3.48 6.14
CA LEU A 51 -3.02 -2.12 6.46
C LEU A 51 -2.72 -1.75 7.92
N LEU A 52 -3.09 -2.63 8.85
CA LEU A 52 -2.85 -2.46 10.28
C LEU A 52 -1.36 -2.41 10.60
N ILE A 53 -0.58 -3.36 10.07
CA ILE A 53 0.88 -3.42 10.25
C ILE A 53 1.51 -2.11 9.74
N LEU A 54 1.04 -1.59 8.61
CA LEU A 54 1.60 -0.38 8.04
C LEU A 54 1.23 0.86 8.88
N ILE A 55 -0.01 0.97 9.38
CA ILE A 55 -0.37 2.03 10.35
C ILE A 55 0.55 1.99 11.57
N ILE A 56 0.72 0.81 12.18
CA ILE A 56 1.55 0.64 13.37
C ILE A 56 3.01 0.99 13.07
N GLY A 57 3.54 0.49 11.95
CA GLY A 57 4.91 0.75 11.51
C GLY A 57 5.15 2.24 11.28
N ASN A 58 4.26 2.91 10.55
CA ASN A 58 4.34 4.36 10.30
C ASN A 58 4.29 5.16 11.61
N LEU A 59 3.35 4.83 12.50
CA LEU A 59 3.24 5.49 13.81
C LEU A 59 4.50 5.29 14.67
N PHE A 60 5.02 4.07 14.67
CA PHE A 60 6.26 3.73 15.37
C PHE A 60 7.44 4.54 14.84
N PHE A 61 7.65 4.57 13.52
CA PHE A 61 8.71 5.37 12.91
C PHE A 61 8.55 6.85 13.24
N ALA A 62 7.33 7.39 13.14
CA ALA A 62 7.01 8.76 13.51
C ALA A 62 7.44 9.06 14.96
N VAL A 63 7.06 8.22 15.93
CA VAL A 63 7.42 8.40 17.35
C VAL A 63 8.94 8.36 17.55
N VAL A 64 9.62 7.40 16.93
CA VAL A 64 11.08 7.24 17.04
C VAL A 64 11.83 8.45 16.48
N LEU A 65 11.25 9.14 15.50
CA LEU A 65 11.88 10.28 14.83
C LEU A 65 11.66 11.60 15.56
N VAL A 66 10.62 11.73 16.41
CA VAL A 66 10.31 12.96 17.16
C VAL A 66 11.52 13.52 17.92
N PRO A 67 12.30 12.73 18.70
CA PRO A 67 13.48 13.24 19.39
C PRO A 67 14.57 13.77 18.46
N VAL A 68 14.61 13.36 17.20
CA VAL A 68 15.56 13.90 16.21
C VAL A 68 15.03 15.23 15.66
N LEU A 69 13.71 15.32 15.41
CA LEU A 69 13.08 16.52 14.84
C LEU A 69 13.23 17.75 15.71
N ILE A 70 13.19 17.61 17.04
CA ILE A 70 13.31 18.74 17.98
C ILE A 70 14.69 19.43 17.94
N PHE A 71 15.74 18.74 17.48
CA PHE A 71 17.09 19.32 17.39
C PHE A 71 17.35 19.98 16.03
N LEU A 72 16.41 19.90 15.09
CA LEU A 72 16.57 20.46 13.75
C LEU A 72 16.18 21.94 13.70
N THR A 73 16.87 22.68 12.83
CA THR A 73 16.44 24.02 12.44
C THR A 73 15.14 23.98 11.62
N SER A 74 14.41 25.09 11.53
CA SER A 74 13.11 25.13 10.83
C SER A 74 13.18 24.63 9.39
N PHE A 75 14.21 25.04 8.64
CA PHE A 75 14.41 24.59 7.26
C PHE A 75 14.69 23.08 7.17
N GLN A 76 15.58 22.57 8.01
CA GLN A 76 15.90 21.14 8.06
C GLN A 76 14.69 20.30 8.46
N LEU A 77 13.90 20.78 9.43
CA LEU A 77 12.68 20.11 9.85
C LEU A 77 11.68 20.00 8.68
N TYR A 78 11.41 21.09 7.95
CA TYR A 78 10.51 21.03 6.80
C TYR A 78 11.02 20.11 5.70
N ALA A 79 12.33 20.11 5.45
CA ALA A 79 12.94 19.19 4.49
C ALA A 79 12.78 17.72 4.90
N VAL A 80 13.06 17.39 6.17
CA VAL A 80 12.91 16.04 6.70
C VAL A 80 11.44 15.60 6.66
N ILE A 81 10.50 16.45 7.07
CA ILE A 81 9.07 16.15 7.04
C ILE A 81 8.57 15.95 5.61
N ALA A 82 9.04 16.77 4.65
CA ALA A 82 8.70 16.60 3.25
C ALA A 82 9.23 15.26 2.69
N ILE A 83 10.49 14.93 2.98
CA ILE A 83 11.11 13.66 2.58
C ILE A 83 10.34 12.49 3.18
N MET A 84 10.04 12.53 4.49
CA MET A 84 9.26 11.49 5.16
C MET A 84 7.86 11.34 4.56
N GLY A 85 7.17 12.46 4.31
CA GLY A 85 5.87 12.48 3.66
C GLY A 85 5.94 11.75 2.32
N VAL A 86 6.88 12.12 1.45
CA VAL A 86 7.07 11.46 0.15
C VAL A 86 7.42 9.98 0.30
N THR A 87 8.38 9.63 1.16
CA THR A 87 8.82 8.24 1.37
C THR A 87 7.68 7.35 1.84
N PHE A 88 6.93 7.79 2.86
CA PHE A 88 5.77 7.03 3.31
C PHE A 88 4.67 7.02 2.24
N GLY A 89 4.41 8.14 1.57
CA GLY A 89 3.45 8.20 0.47
C GLY A 89 3.73 7.16 -0.62
N ILE A 90 5.00 7.00 -1.02
CA ILE A 90 5.44 5.96 -1.97
C ILE A 90 5.24 4.55 -1.39
N MET A 91 5.60 4.34 -0.12
CA MET A 91 5.43 3.04 0.54
C MET A 91 3.95 2.62 0.63
N TYR A 92 3.07 3.56 0.94
CA TYR A 92 1.62 3.34 0.93
C TYR A 92 1.08 3.11 -0.48
N ASP A 93 1.55 3.87 -1.47
CA ASP A 93 1.16 3.69 -2.87
C ASP A 93 1.50 2.28 -3.36
N PHE A 94 2.72 1.79 -3.09
CA PHE A 94 3.11 0.42 -3.43
C PHE A 94 2.25 -0.63 -2.74
N LEU A 95 2.01 -0.49 -1.43
CA LEU A 95 1.18 -1.45 -0.70
C LEU A 95 -0.24 -1.50 -1.30
N ILE A 96 -0.81 -0.34 -1.60
CA ILE A 96 -2.16 -0.26 -2.13
C ILE A 96 -2.24 -0.88 -3.51
N ARG A 97 -1.25 -0.67 -4.39
CA ARG A 97 -1.21 -1.34 -5.69
C ARG A 97 -1.15 -2.86 -5.56
N ASP A 98 -0.31 -3.37 -4.65
CA ASP A 98 -0.19 -4.81 -4.42
C ASP A 98 -1.52 -5.39 -3.92
N ILE A 99 -2.23 -4.64 -3.08
CA ILE A 99 -3.57 -5.00 -2.60
C ILE A 99 -4.63 -4.92 -3.72
N GLU A 100 -4.65 -3.85 -4.50
CA GLU A 100 -5.62 -3.62 -5.57
C GLU A 100 -5.52 -4.70 -6.65
N HIS A 101 -4.31 -5.23 -6.89
CA HIS A 101 -4.11 -6.37 -7.79
C HIS A 101 -4.80 -7.65 -7.33
N VAL A 102 -5.16 -7.75 -6.04
CA VAL A 102 -5.87 -8.91 -5.46
C VAL A 102 -7.39 -8.73 -5.53
N ASP A 103 -7.91 -7.50 -5.48
CA ASP A 103 -9.36 -7.26 -5.48
C ASP A 103 -9.75 -5.86 -5.99
N GLU A 104 -10.28 -5.79 -7.23
CA GLU A 104 -10.61 -4.54 -7.95
C GLU A 104 -11.68 -3.67 -7.26
N LYS A 105 -12.46 -4.20 -6.32
CA LYS A 105 -13.58 -3.46 -5.71
C LYS A 105 -13.15 -2.42 -4.67
N HIS A 106 -11.88 -2.39 -4.26
CA HIS A 106 -11.44 -1.63 -3.07
C HIS A 106 -10.80 -0.26 -3.37
N HIS A 107 -10.77 0.19 -4.62
CA HIS A 107 -10.15 1.47 -5.03
C HIS A 107 -10.69 2.72 -4.31
N ILE A 108 -11.96 2.73 -3.90
CA ILE A 108 -12.58 3.88 -3.20
C ILE A 108 -12.08 3.97 -1.76
N ILE A 109 -11.90 2.82 -1.11
CA ILE A 109 -11.47 2.74 0.30
C ILE A 109 -10.06 3.31 0.40
N ALA A 110 -9.16 2.92 -0.51
CA ALA A 110 -7.80 3.47 -0.59
C ALA A 110 -7.79 5.01 -0.68
N GLY A 111 -8.67 5.60 -1.50
CA GLY A 111 -8.72 7.05 -1.71
C GLY A 111 -9.07 7.87 -0.45
N ILE A 112 -9.89 7.34 0.46
CA ILE A 112 -10.26 8.01 1.72
C ILE A 112 -9.26 7.64 2.84
N PHE A 113 -8.76 6.41 2.80
CA PHE A 113 -7.95 5.86 3.86
C PHE A 113 -6.55 6.48 3.94
N ILE A 114 -5.89 6.70 2.79
CA ILE A 114 -4.57 7.34 2.70
C ILE A 114 -4.54 8.72 3.39
N PRO A 115 -5.39 9.70 3.01
CA PRO A 115 -5.35 11.02 3.65
C PRO A 115 -5.73 10.95 5.13
N THR A 116 -6.60 10.03 5.52
CA THR A 116 -6.98 9.82 6.93
C THR A 116 -5.78 9.38 7.75
N ILE A 117 -4.98 8.43 7.28
CA ILE A 117 -3.77 8.03 8.00
C ILE A 117 -2.77 9.18 8.07
N ALA A 118 -2.52 9.88 6.97
CA ALA A 118 -1.61 11.02 6.98
C ALA A 118 -1.97 12.04 8.07
N LEU A 119 -3.27 12.36 8.23
CA LEU A 119 -3.77 13.23 9.28
C LEU A 119 -3.55 12.67 10.69
N ILE A 120 -3.81 11.38 10.90
CA ILE A 120 -3.57 10.73 12.20
C ILE A 120 -2.08 10.76 12.54
N THR A 121 -1.22 10.35 11.61
CA THR A 121 0.23 10.30 11.84
C THR A 121 0.79 11.67 12.20
N ILE A 122 0.42 12.72 11.45
CA ILE A 122 0.94 14.06 11.73
C ILE A 122 0.37 14.66 13.02
N ALA A 123 -0.90 14.40 13.34
CA ALA A 123 -1.49 14.79 14.61
C ALA A 123 -0.71 14.18 15.79
N VAL A 124 -0.43 12.87 15.72
CA VAL A 124 0.35 12.18 16.77
C VAL A 124 1.79 12.70 16.83
N MET A 125 2.46 12.89 15.68
CA MET A 125 3.82 13.46 15.64
C MET A 125 3.88 14.83 16.31
N VAL A 126 2.96 15.74 15.97
CA VAL A 126 2.96 17.10 16.53
C VAL A 126 2.66 17.08 18.03
N GLN A 127 1.68 16.28 18.48
CA GLN A 127 1.36 16.16 19.91
C GLN A 127 2.58 15.65 20.70
N LEU A 128 3.20 14.57 20.24
CA LEU A 128 4.40 14.02 20.86
C LEU A 128 5.56 15.01 20.86
N ALA A 129 5.79 15.72 19.74
CA ALA A 129 6.85 16.72 19.66
C ALA A 129 6.63 17.88 20.65
N ASN A 130 5.40 18.36 20.79
CA ASN A 130 5.04 19.42 21.73
C ASN A 130 5.19 18.96 23.19
N ASP A 131 4.71 17.76 23.52
CA ASP A 131 4.84 17.18 24.85
C ASP A 131 6.32 16.99 25.23
N PHE A 132 7.13 16.53 24.28
CA PHE A 132 8.56 16.34 24.47
C PHE A 132 9.30 17.67 24.65
N ALA A 133 8.98 18.68 23.81
CA ALA A 133 9.54 20.02 23.93
C ALA A 133 9.17 20.68 25.27
N ALA A 134 7.92 20.53 25.72
CA ALA A 134 7.45 21.05 26.99
C ALA A 134 8.20 20.44 28.18
N ARG A 135 8.43 19.12 28.17
CA ARG A 135 9.21 18.43 29.21
C ARG A 135 10.68 18.85 29.25
N LEU A 136 11.22 19.28 28.11
CA LEU A 136 12.59 19.80 27.99
C LEU A 136 12.69 21.31 28.25
N GLY A 137 11.57 21.99 28.50
CA GLY A 137 11.54 23.45 28.71
C GLY A 137 11.93 24.25 27.46
N MET A 138 11.83 23.67 26.27
CA MET A 138 12.18 24.34 25.01
C MET A 138 10.98 25.12 24.45
N PRO A 139 11.18 26.36 23.98
CA PRO A 139 10.11 27.15 23.39
C PRO A 139 9.70 26.57 22.03
N VAL A 140 8.46 26.10 21.92
CA VAL A 140 7.88 25.57 20.68
C VAL A 140 7.74 26.71 19.66
N HIS A 141 8.63 26.76 18.67
CA HIS A 141 8.66 27.81 17.62
C HIS A 141 8.01 27.39 16.29
N GLN A 142 7.40 26.21 16.24
CA GLN A 142 7.00 25.58 14.98
C GLN A 142 5.51 25.81 14.69
N SER A 143 5.19 26.29 13.48
CA SER A 143 3.80 26.40 13.03
C SER A 143 3.23 25.03 12.67
N THR A 144 2.43 24.46 13.57
CA THR A 144 1.73 23.18 13.41
C THR A 144 0.96 23.06 12.10
N ILE A 145 0.31 24.15 11.68
CA ILE A 145 -0.51 24.18 10.47
C ILE A 145 0.35 23.96 9.23
N LEU A 146 1.50 24.63 9.18
CA LEU A 146 2.40 24.56 8.03
C LEU A 146 3.05 23.18 7.92
N VAL A 147 3.49 22.62 9.04
CA VAL A 147 4.02 21.24 9.13
C VAL A 147 2.98 20.23 8.62
N THR A 148 1.74 20.35 9.08
CA THR A 148 0.63 19.49 8.66
C THR A 148 0.39 19.58 7.16
N LEU A 149 0.35 20.80 6.62
CA LEU A 149 0.10 21.02 5.20
C LEU A 149 1.21 20.42 4.33
N ILE A 150 2.49 20.67 4.66
CA ILE A 150 3.62 20.09 3.93
C ILE A 150 3.55 18.56 3.98
N TYR A 151 3.39 17.98 5.16
CA TYR A 151 3.38 16.53 5.32
C TYR A 151 2.24 15.88 4.52
N VAL A 152 1.00 16.37 4.67
CA VAL A 152 -0.17 15.80 3.98
C VAL A 152 -0.03 15.96 2.47
N THR A 153 0.45 17.10 1.97
CA THR A 153 0.68 17.29 0.53
C THR A 153 1.74 16.34 0.01
N CYS A 154 2.91 16.27 0.67
CA CYS A 154 3.99 15.37 0.27
C CYS A 154 3.60 13.88 0.34
N PHE A 155 2.80 13.50 1.33
CA PHE A 155 2.33 12.13 1.52
C PHE A 155 1.29 11.70 0.48
N THR A 156 0.37 12.59 0.12
CA THR A 156 -0.69 12.27 -0.84
C THR A 156 -0.22 12.39 -2.30
N LEU A 157 0.88 13.10 -2.55
CA LEU A 157 1.40 13.39 -3.89
C LEU A 157 1.73 12.14 -4.72
N PRO A 158 2.43 11.10 -4.21
CA PRO A 158 2.74 9.90 -4.99
C PRO A 158 1.48 9.23 -5.54
N TYR A 159 0.51 8.94 -4.66
CA TYR A 159 -0.77 8.33 -5.04
C TYR A 159 -1.58 9.21 -6.00
N ALA A 160 -1.67 10.51 -5.72
CA ALA A 160 -2.38 11.45 -6.58
C ALA A 160 -1.76 11.52 -7.99
N SER A 161 -0.43 11.59 -8.08
CA SER A 161 0.30 11.68 -9.35
C SER A 161 0.07 10.45 -10.23
N MET A 162 0.10 9.25 -9.64
CA MET A 162 -0.17 8.01 -10.35
C MET A 162 -1.61 7.98 -10.86
N LYS A 163 -2.59 8.25 -10.00
CA LYS A 163 -4.01 8.21 -10.37
C LYS A 163 -4.36 9.22 -11.47
N LEU A 164 -3.69 10.37 -11.47
CA LEU A 164 -3.78 11.36 -12.54
C LEU A 164 -3.20 10.81 -13.85
N TYR A 165 -2.05 10.15 -13.81
CA TYR A 165 -1.42 9.54 -14.99
C TYR A 165 -2.33 8.48 -15.64
N GLU A 166 -2.92 7.58 -14.84
CA GLU A 166 -3.82 6.53 -15.34
C GLU A 166 -5.07 7.10 -16.02
N ARG A 167 -5.68 8.14 -15.45
CA ARG A 167 -6.83 8.83 -16.04
C ARG A 167 -6.50 9.48 -17.38
N MET A 168 -5.29 9.99 -17.56
CA MET A 168 -4.85 10.56 -18.83
C MET A 168 -4.58 9.46 -19.86
N ALA A 169 -3.96 8.36 -19.44
CA ALA A 169 -3.70 7.21 -20.31
C ALA A 169 -4.99 6.55 -20.83
N SER A 170 -6.00 6.36 -19.96
CA SER A 170 -7.27 5.73 -20.35
C SER A 170 -8.05 6.57 -21.36
N LYS A 171 -8.10 7.90 -21.19
CA LYS A 171 -8.72 8.81 -22.17
C LYS A 171 -8.10 8.71 -23.56
N LYS A 172 -6.78 8.50 -23.65
CA LYS A 172 -6.06 8.40 -24.92
C LYS A 172 -6.42 7.11 -25.67
N TYR A 173 -6.60 5.99 -24.98
CA TYR A 173 -7.00 4.72 -25.60
C TYR A 173 -8.44 4.75 -26.14
N SER A 174 -9.38 5.36 -25.43
CA SER A 174 -10.78 5.45 -25.89
C SER A 174 -10.97 6.29 -27.16
N GLN A 175 -10.11 7.28 -27.41
CA GLN A 175 -10.16 8.10 -28.63
C GLN A 175 -9.52 7.44 -29.86
N THR A 176 -8.75 6.36 -29.69
CA THR A 176 -8.07 5.68 -30.80
C THR A 176 -8.91 4.54 -31.40
N GLN A 177 -10.05 4.21 -30.77
CA GLN A 177 -10.99 3.17 -31.23
C GLN A 177 -12.30 3.74 -31.82
N SER A 178 -12.45 5.07 -31.86
CA SER A 178 -13.57 5.78 -32.49
C SER A 178 -13.15 6.38 -33.83
#